data_AF-A0A2X0JZB8-F1
#
_entry.id   AF-A0A2X0JZB8-F1
#
_cell.length_a   1.000
_cell.length_b   1.000
_cell.length_c   1.000
_cell.angle_alpha   90.00
_cell.angle_beta   90.00
_cell.angle_gamma   90.00
#
_symmetry.space_group_name_H-M   'P 1'
#
loop_
_entity.id
_entity.type
_entity.pdbx_description
1 polymer ?
#
loop_
_entity_poly.entity_id
_entity_poly.type
_entity_poly.pdbx_seq_one_letter_code
_entity_poly.pdbx_strand_id
1 'polypeptide(L)'
;MVSSASESADSRFLAQLRAVGAIPQSETQRFSPKESSDAQLLAIGHEACAYLQGHKPADVLGLLQKTGWSTHDSTVVILAAAQPDALCPGQTKAVEAWIHAATGS
;
A
#
# COMPACT_ATOMS: atom_id res chain seq x y z
N MET A 1 -20.89 -16.36 -11.22
CA MET A 1 -20.93 -14.88 -11.13
C MET A 1 -20.07 -14.48 -9.94
N VAL A 2 -18.77 -14.24 -10.12
CA VAL A 2 -17.89 -13.75 -9.05
C VAL A 2 -16.80 -12.87 -9.69
N SER A 3 -17.10 -11.59 -9.90
CA SER A 3 -16.09 -10.67 -10.47
C SER A 3 -16.21 -9.23 -9.96
N SER A 4 -17.33 -8.82 -9.38
CA SER A 4 -17.52 -7.41 -9.00
C SER A 4 -16.78 -6.97 -7.72
N ALA A 5 -16.31 -7.91 -6.89
CA ALA A 5 -15.61 -7.56 -5.64
C ALA A 5 -14.14 -7.17 -5.87
N SER A 6 -13.42 -7.88 -6.75
CA SER A 6 -12.00 -7.60 -7.02
C SER A 6 -11.80 -6.32 -7.83
N GLU A 7 -12.62 -6.07 -8.86
CA GLU A 7 -12.56 -4.80 -9.62
C GLU A 7 -12.78 -3.58 -8.73
N SER A 8 -13.62 -3.72 -7.69
CA SER A 8 -13.88 -2.65 -6.73
C SER A 8 -12.69 -2.41 -5.82
N ALA A 9 -12.08 -3.46 -5.26
CA ALA A 9 -10.93 -3.35 -4.35
C ALA A 9 -9.67 -2.83 -5.05
N ASP A 10 -9.41 -3.32 -6.27
CA ASP A 10 -8.28 -2.92 -7.11
C ASP A 10 -8.39 -1.44 -7.49
N SER A 11 -9.58 -1.00 -7.92
CA SER A 11 -9.84 0.40 -8.28
C SER A 11 -9.71 1.33 -7.07
N ARG A 12 -10.17 0.90 -5.88
CA ARG A 12 -10.06 1.69 -4.64
C ARG A 12 -8.62 1.85 -4.19
N PHE A 13 -7.86 0.76 -4.23
CA PHE A 13 -6.43 0.77 -3.94
C PHE A 13 -5.67 1.71 -4.89
N LEU A 14 -5.91 1.62 -6.19
CA LEU A 14 -5.29 2.50 -7.19
C LEU A 14 -5.65 3.97 -6.96
N ALA A 15 -6.93 4.27 -6.70
CA ALA A 15 -7.39 5.63 -6.45
C ALA A 15 -6.67 6.26 -5.22
N GLN A 16 -6.49 5.49 -4.15
CA GLN A 16 -5.80 5.95 -2.95
C GLN A 16 -4.31 6.17 -3.19
N LEU A 17 -3.64 5.24 -3.87
CA LEU A 17 -2.22 5.38 -4.22
C LEU A 17 -1.95 6.58 -5.12
N ARG A 18 -2.80 6.80 -6.12
CA ARG A 18 -2.69 7.94 -7.03
C ARG A 18 -2.99 9.26 -6.32
N ALA A 19 -3.93 9.30 -5.38
CA ALA A 19 -4.22 10.49 -4.56
C ALA A 19 -3.01 10.91 -3.73
N VAL A 20 -2.22 9.96 -3.22
CA VAL A 20 -1.01 10.27 -2.42
C VAL A 20 0.21 10.54 -3.29
N GLY A 21 0.36 9.83 -4.42
CA GLY A 21 1.39 10.14 -5.43
C GLY A 21 1.26 11.57 -6.00
N ALA A 22 0.13 12.25 -5.81
CA ALA A 22 -0.05 13.66 -6.14
C ALA A 22 0.91 14.60 -5.39
N ILE A 23 1.39 14.22 -4.20
CA ILE A 23 2.35 14.98 -3.40
C ILE A 23 3.71 15.01 -4.14
N PRO A 24 4.37 16.18 -4.29
CA PRO A 24 5.66 16.27 -4.94
C PRO A 24 6.72 15.48 -4.15
N GLN A 25 7.18 14.37 -4.74
CA GLN A 25 8.28 13.55 -4.24
C GLN A 25 9.61 14.14 -4.73
N SER A 26 10.67 14.02 -3.93
CA SER A 26 12.03 14.32 -4.41
C SER A 26 12.43 13.31 -5.50
N GLU A 27 13.02 13.81 -6.60
CA GLU A 27 13.38 13.07 -7.83
C GLU A 27 14.31 11.85 -7.64
N THR A 28 14.80 11.58 -6.44
CA THR A 28 15.74 10.49 -6.14
C THR A 28 15.09 9.12 -5.88
N GLN A 29 13.77 8.99 -5.97
CA GLN A 29 13.08 7.71 -5.72
C GLN A 29 12.88 6.90 -7.02
N ARG A 30 13.36 5.65 -7.01
CA ARG A 30 13.24 4.72 -8.16
C ARG A 30 11.82 4.28 -8.45
N PHE A 31 10.92 4.40 -7.49
CA PHE A 31 9.54 3.98 -7.62
C PHE A 31 8.62 5.13 -7.23
N SER A 32 7.82 5.62 -8.17
CA SER A 32 6.84 6.68 -7.97
C SER A 32 5.47 6.17 -8.38
N PRO A 33 4.43 6.27 -7.54
CA PRO A 33 3.07 5.89 -7.91
C PRO A 33 2.53 6.67 -9.13
N LYS A 34 3.10 7.83 -9.48
CA LYS A 34 2.77 8.57 -10.71
C LYS A 34 3.35 7.92 -11.96
N GLU A 35 4.60 7.49 -11.89
CA GLU A 35 5.38 6.95 -13.01
C GLU A 35 5.13 5.44 -13.23
N SER A 36 4.51 4.76 -12.24
CA SER A 36 4.22 3.33 -12.30
C SER A 36 2.92 3.05 -13.03
N SER A 37 2.88 1.95 -13.78
CA SER A 37 1.65 1.45 -14.40
C SER A 37 0.68 0.90 -13.34
N ASP A 38 -0.62 0.94 -13.62
CA ASP A 38 -1.64 0.40 -12.71
C ASP A 38 -1.43 -1.09 -12.43
N ALA A 39 -0.98 -1.86 -13.43
CA ALA A 39 -0.63 -3.27 -13.26
C ALA A 39 0.52 -3.48 -12.26
N GLN A 40 1.55 -2.63 -12.30
CA GLN A 40 2.65 -2.69 -11.32
C GLN A 40 2.19 -2.30 -9.92
N LEU A 41 1.36 -1.26 -9.82
CA LEU A 41 0.81 -0.83 -8.53
C LEU A 41 -0.04 -1.94 -7.91
N LEU A 42 -0.93 -2.56 -8.69
CA LEU A 42 -1.76 -3.68 -8.23
C LEU A 42 -0.91 -4.88 -7.81
N ALA A 43 0.10 -5.26 -8.59
CA ALA A 43 1.00 -6.36 -8.23
C ALA A 43 1.64 -6.13 -6.86
N ILE A 44 2.10 -4.90 -6.60
CA ILE A 44 2.71 -4.51 -5.32
C ILE A 44 1.67 -4.47 -4.20
N GLY A 45 0.46 -3.99 -4.47
CA GLY A 45 -0.65 -4.01 -3.52
C GLY A 45 -1.05 -5.41 -3.09
N HIS A 46 -1.20 -6.33 -4.05
CA HIS A 46 -1.51 -7.72 -3.77
C HIS A 46 -0.37 -8.42 -3.03
N GLU A 47 0.88 -8.14 -3.39
CA GLU A 47 2.04 -8.65 -2.67
C GLU A 47 2.07 -8.14 -1.23
N ALA A 48 1.94 -6.84 -1.02
CA ALA A 48 1.85 -6.24 0.32
C ALA A 48 0.71 -6.87 1.14
N CYS A 49 -0.46 -7.06 0.53
CA CYS A 49 -1.58 -7.75 1.17
C CYS A 49 -1.25 -9.20 1.56
N ALA A 50 -0.64 -9.97 0.65
CA ALA A 50 -0.22 -11.34 0.94
C ALA A 50 0.78 -11.40 2.10
N TYR A 51 1.74 -10.48 2.18
CA TYR A 51 2.66 -10.41 3.32
C TYR A 51 1.96 -10.01 4.62
N LEU A 52 1.04 -9.04 4.59
CA LEU A 52 0.27 -8.61 5.76
C LEU A 52 -0.55 -9.74 6.39
N GLN A 53 -0.93 -10.77 5.63
CA GLN A 53 -1.65 -11.94 6.17
C GLN A 53 -0.81 -12.80 7.12
N GLY A 54 0.52 -12.71 7.06
CA GLY A 54 1.43 -13.51 7.89
C GLY A 54 2.50 -12.72 8.66
N HIS A 55 2.61 -11.41 8.43
CA HIS A 55 3.70 -10.57 8.94
C HIS A 55 3.17 -9.26 9.52
N LYS A 56 4.03 -8.56 10.27
CA LYS A 56 3.69 -7.23 10.80
C LYS A 56 3.83 -6.18 9.69
N PRO A 57 3.09 -5.06 9.77
CA PRO A 57 3.24 -3.95 8.83
C PRO A 57 4.68 -3.43 8.69
N ALA A 58 5.45 -3.45 9.79
CA ALA A 58 6.88 -3.09 9.77
C ALA A 58 7.75 -4.01 8.90
N ASP A 59 7.40 -5.29 8.79
CA ASP A 59 8.13 -6.25 7.93
C ASP A 59 7.85 -5.95 6.45
N VAL A 60 6.59 -5.64 6.12
CA VAL A 60 6.17 -5.22 4.76
C VAL A 60 6.84 -3.91 4.36
N LEU A 61 6.94 -2.97 5.30
CA LEU A 61 7.68 -1.73 5.11
C LEU A 61 9.15 -2.01 4.74
N GLY A 62 9.82 -2.88 5.51
CA GLY A 62 11.20 -3.27 5.25
C GLY A 62 11.38 -3.97 3.89
N LEU A 63 10.39 -4.73 3.43
CA LEU A 63 10.39 -5.35 2.11
C LEU A 63 10.29 -4.32 1.00
N LEU A 64 9.31 -3.41 1.07
CA LEU A 64 9.12 -2.36 0.07
C LEU A 64 10.35 -1.42 0.00
N GLN A 65 10.95 -1.08 1.13
CA GLN A 65 12.20 -0.30 1.17
C GLN A 65 13.38 -1.00 0.48
N LYS A 66 13.53 -2.32 0.64
CA LYS A 66 14.56 -3.09 -0.08
C LYS A 66 14.36 -3.07 -1.60
N THR A 67 13.11 -2.94 -2.05
CA THR A 67 12.77 -2.80 -3.48
C THR A 67 12.92 -1.35 -3.99
N GLY A 68 13.30 -0.41 -3.13
CA GLY A 68 13.62 0.97 -3.51
C GLY A 68 12.50 1.99 -3.28
N TRP A 69 11.42 1.59 -2.59
CA TRP A 69 10.38 2.51 -2.15
C TRP A 69 10.84 3.33 -0.95
N SER A 70 10.40 4.59 -0.85
CA SER A 70 10.60 5.34 0.39
C SER A 70 9.75 4.80 1.53
N THR A 71 10.14 5.16 2.76
CA THR A 71 9.33 4.87 3.96
C THR A 71 7.91 5.41 3.81
N HIS A 72 7.77 6.63 3.29
CA HIS A 72 6.48 7.28 3.12
C HIS A 72 5.61 6.50 2.15
N ASP A 73 6.11 6.24 0.93
CA ASP A 73 5.32 5.56 -0.10
C ASP A 73 5.00 4.12 0.28
N SER A 74 5.94 3.42 0.93
CA SER A 74 5.71 2.08 1.46
C SER A 74 4.59 2.06 2.50
N THR A 75 4.59 3.04 3.41
CA THR A 75 3.54 3.19 4.43
C THR A 75 2.18 3.43 3.77
N VAL A 76 2.16 4.21 2.69
CA VAL A 76 0.94 4.50 1.91
C VAL A 76 0.44 3.25 1.20
N VAL A 77 1.31 2.46 0.57
CA VAL A 77 0.94 1.16 -0.03
C VAL A 77 0.30 0.25 1.02
N ILE A 78 0.93 0.14 2.19
CA ILE A 78 0.44 -0.71 3.29
C ILE A 78 -0.92 -0.23 3.80
N LEU A 79 -1.08 1.09 3.99
CA LEU A 79 -2.35 1.69 4.40
C LEU A 79 -3.43 1.45 3.34
N ALA A 80 -3.14 1.74 2.08
CA ALA A 80 -4.08 1.60 0.98
C ALA A 80 -4.49 0.14 0.77
N ALA A 81 -3.55 -0.80 0.88
CA ALA A 81 -3.84 -2.22 0.80
C ALA A 81 -4.75 -2.68 1.95
N ALA A 82 -4.57 -2.13 3.17
CA ALA A 82 -5.31 -2.56 4.35
C ALA A 82 -6.64 -1.81 4.59
N GLN A 83 -7.08 -0.89 3.72
CA GLN A 83 -8.35 -0.21 3.90
C GLN A 83 -9.55 -1.19 3.91
N PRO A 84 -10.66 -0.85 4.60
CA PRO A 84 -11.82 -1.75 4.77
C PRO A 84 -12.49 -2.20 3.47
N ASP A 85 -12.28 -1.47 2.38
CA ASP A 85 -12.84 -1.72 1.05
C ASP A 85 -11.77 -1.99 -0.02
N ALA A 86 -10.52 -2.24 0.39
CA ALA A 86 -9.39 -2.48 -0.50
C ALA A 86 -8.95 -3.96 -0.49
N LEU A 87 -7.66 -4.21 -0.75
CA LEU A 87 -7.11 -5.55 -1.01
C LEU A 87 -7.10 -6.45 0.23
N CYS A 88 -6.88 -5.88 1.41
CA CYS A 88 -6.59 -6.56 2.66
C CYS A 88 -7.41 -6.02 3.86
N PRO A 89 -8.75 -6.01 3.78
CA PRO A 89 -9.61 -5.39 4.79
C PRO A 89 -9.53 -6.10 6.16
N GLY A 90 -9.09 -7.35 6.20
CA GLY A 90 -8.84 -8.07 7.46
C GLY A 90 -7.68 -7.48 8.30
N GLN A 91 -6.84 -6.64 7.69
CA GLN A 91 -5.62 -6.12 8.30
C GLN A 91 -5.71 -4.64 8.70
N THR A 92 -6.84 -3.98 8.45
CA THR A 92 -7.04 -2.54 8.74
C THR A 92 -6.61 -2.17 10.15
N LYS A 93 -7.13 -2.89 11.16
CA LYS A 93 -6.84 -2.60 12.59
C LYS A 93 -5.36 -2.75 12.94
N ALA A 94 -4.68 -3.75 12.36
CA ALA A 94 -3.27 -3.99 12.61
C ALA A 94 -2.39 -2.88 12.02
N VAL A 95 -2.75 -2.41 10.81
CA VAL A 95 -2.06 -1.30 10.15
C VAL A 95 -2.33 0.03 10.84
N GLU A 96 -3.57 0.32 11.22
CA GLU A 96 -3.93 1.54 11.98
C GLU A 96 -3.19 1.62 13.31
N ALA A 97 -3.15 0.53 14.08
CA ALA A 97 -2.43 0.47 15.36
C ALA A 97 -0.92 0.71 15.17
N TRP A 98 -0.34 0.16 14.10
CA TRP A 98 1.06 0.38 13.76
C TRP A 98 1.35 1.84 13.39
N ILE A 99 0.50 2.47 12.57
CA ILE A 99 0.66 3.89 12.21
C ILE A 99 0.56 4.77 13.45
N HIS A 100 -0.44 4.55 14.29
CA HIS A 100 -0.59 5.31 15.54
C HIS A 100 0.64 5.17 16.45
N ALA A 101 1.21 3.97 16.56
CA ALA A 101 2.45 3.75 17.31
C ALA A 101 3.67 4.43 16.66
N ALA A 102 3.71 4.55 15.34
CA ALA A 102 4.81 5.18 14.61
C ALA A 102 4.75 6.72 14.63
N THR A 103 3.55 7.31 14.71
CA THR A 103 3.34 8.78 14.75
C THR A 103 3.16 9.33 16.17
N GLY A 104 2.91 8.47 17.15
CA GLY A 104 2.75 8.83 18.56
C GLY A 104 4.06 8.73 19.32
N SER A 105 4.94 9.71 19.15
CA SER A 105 6.07 10.01 20.03
C SER A 105 6.39 11.50 20.00
#